data_AF-A0A8J3VDU4-F1
#
_entry.id   AF-A0A8J3VDU4-F1
#
_cell.length_a   1.000
_cell.length_b   1.000
_cell.length_c   1.000
_cell.angle_alpha   90.00
_cell.angle_beta   90.00
_cell.angle_gamma   90.00
#
_symmetry.space_group_name_H-M   'P 1'
#
loop_
_entity.id
_entity.type
_entity.pdbx_description
1 polymer ?
#
loop_
_entity_poly.entity_id
_entity_poly.type
_entity_poly.pdbx_seq_one_letter_code
_entity_poly.pdbx_strand_id
1 'polypeptide(L)'
;MPTEAEFLVARDAFRAAAETARRPVTPMLAAFGPQVLVGGLLTAETSELLSGHSGQMRSLADRWDRLADECAWRARVCAAAYAARAAYAAAFGAYESDHDSWEADRDRAAANEEAFTRSEPHPPQRPPSPPPWVRWP
;
A
#
# COMPACT_ATOMS: atom_id res chain seq x y z
N MET A 1 -12.43 1.17 2.28
CA MET A 1 -11.01 1.52 1.99
C MET A 1 -10.38 0.30 1.33
N PRO A 2 -9.59 0.44 0.26
CA PRO A 2 -9.04 -0.72 -0.42
C PRO A 2 -8.13 -1.56 0.48
N THR A 3 -8.07 -2.87 0.25
CA THR A 3 -7.26 -3.82 1.01
C THR A 3 -5.88 -4.04 0.39
N GLU A 4 -4.96 -4.63 1.16
CA GLU A 4 -3.65 -5.06 0.64
C GLU A 4 -3.81 -5.97 -0.59
N ALA A 5 -4.69 -6.97 -0.52
CA ALA A 5 -4.93 -7.93 -1.59
C ALA A 5 -5.42 -7.25 -2.87
N GLU A 6 -6.33 -6.27 -2.76
CA GLU A 6 -6.82 -5.50 -3.92
C GLU A 6 -5.70 -4.73 -4.62
N PHE A 7 -4.78 -4.12 -3.85
CA PHE A 7 -3.62 -3.44 -4.43
C PHE A 7 -2.64 -4.43 -5.09
N LEU A 8 -2.45 -5.62 -4.52
CA LEU A 8 -1.58 -6.64 -5.12
C LEU A 8 -2.16 -7.17 -6.44
N VAL A 9 -3.47 -7.41 -6.50
CA VAL A 9 -4.16 -7.79 -7.75
C VAL A 9 -4.03 -6.67 -8.79
N ALA A 10 -4.24 -5.42 -8.40
CA ALA A 10 -4.08 -4.28 -9.30
C ALA A 10 -2.64 -4.13 -9.82
N ARG A 11 -1.64 -4.32 -8.95
CA ARG A 11 -0.22 -4.34 -9.33
C ARG A 11 0.04 -5.37 -10.43
N ASP A 12 -0.44 -6.59 -10.23
CA ASP A 12 -0.18 -7.69 -11.16
C ASP A 12 -0.88 -7.44 -12.51
N ALA A 13 -2.09 -6.86 -12.49
CA ALA A 13 -2.78 -6.43 -13.70
C ALA A 13 -2.02 -5.32 -14.45
N PHE A 14 -1.49 -4.32 -13.75
CA PHE A 14 -0.68 -3.26 -14.37
C PHE A 14 0.64 -3.79 -14.94
N ARG A 15 1.30 -4.74 -14.27
CA ARG A 15 2.50 -5.39 -14.81
C ARG A 15 2.20 -6.19 -16.07
N ALA A 16 1.12 -6.96 -16.07
CA ALA A 16 0.68 -7.70 -17.25
C ALA A 16 0.34 -6.75 -18.42
N ALA A 17 -0.28 -5.60 -18.13
CA ALA A 17 -0.54 -4.57 -19.13
C ALA A 17 0.76 -3.98 -19.70
N ALA A 18 1.73 -3.62 -18.84
CA ALA A 18 3.05 -3.12 -19.26
C ALA A 18 3.80 -4.11 -20.15
N GLU A 19 3.80 -5.40 -19.79
CA GLU A 19 4.40 -6.45 -20.60
C GLU A 19 3.70 -6.59 -21.96
N THR A 20 2.36 -6.50 -21.98
CA THR A 20 1.56 -6.55 -23.20
C THR A 20 1.84 -5.35 -24.12
N ALA A 21 2.00 -4.13 -23.60
CA ALA A 21 2.35 -2.96 -24.41
C ALA A 21 3.78 -3.05 -25.00
N ARG A 22 4.69 -3.77 -24.34
CA ARG A 22 6.07 -3.97 -24.83
C ARG A 22 6.16 -5.01 -25.93
N ARG A 23 5.33 -6.07 -25.88
CA ARG A 23 5.34 -7.19 -26.84
C ARG A 23 5.20 -6.83 -28.33
N PRO A 24 4.27 -5.96 -28.77
CA PRO A 24 4.08 -5.70 -30.21
C PRO A 24 5.19 -4.85 -30.83
N VAL A 25 5.96 -4.10 -30.03
CA VAL A 25 7.04 -3.24 -30.54
C VAL A 25 8.21 -4.07 -31.08
N THR A 26 8.50 -5.24 -30.50
CA THR A 26 9.69 -6.03 -30.82
C THR A 26 9.61 -6.79 -32.16
N PRO A 27 8.56 -7.58 -32.48
CA PRO A 27 8.48 -8.30 -33.75
C PRO A 27 8.17 -7.37 -34.92
N MET A 28 7.47 -6.27 -34.67
CA MET A 28 7.15 -5.28 -35.71
C MET A 28 8.43 -4.61 -36.22
N LEU A 29 9.31 -4.15 -35.33
CA LEU A 29 10.62 -3.59 -35.71
C LEU A 29 11.53 -4.62 -36.39
N ALA A 30 11.42 -5.92 -36.04
CA ALA A 30 12.20 -6.99 -36.67
C ALA A 30 11.68 -7.40 -38.06
N ALA A 31 10.37 -7.28 -38.31
CA ALA A 31 9.76 -7.64 -39.59
C ALA A 31 10.00 -6.60 -40.70
N PHE A 32 10.25 -5.33 -40.35
CA PHE A 32 10.66 -4.29 -41.30
C PHE A 32 12.16 -4.34 -41.61
N GLY A 33 12.68 -5.54 -41.87
CA GLY A 33 14.02 -5.72 -42.43
C GLY A 33 14.20 -5.00 -43.77
N PRO A 34 15.45 -4.83 -44.25
CA PRO A 34 15.82 -3.97 -45.38
C PRO A 34 15.16 -4.30 -46.74
N GLN A 35 14.32 -5.33 -46.83
CA GLN A 35 13.76 -5.85 -48.08
C GLN A 35 12.41 -5.23 -48.49
N VAL A 36 11.75 -4.42 -47.64
CA VAL A 36 10.50 -3.69 -48.00
C VAL A 36 10.80 -2.27 -48.57
N LEU A 37 12.08 -1.93 -48.73
CA LEU A 37 12.58 -0.59 -49.08
C LEU A 37 12.65 -0.32 -50.61
N VAL A 38 11.57 -0.53 -51.36
CA VAL A 38 11.53 -0.23 -52.82
C VAL A 38 10.61 0.96 -53.18
N GLY A 39 10.06 1.69 -52.20
CA GLY A 39 9.20 2.87 -52.45
C GLY A 39 9.45 4.02 -51.46
N GLY A 40 10.42 4.88 -51.75
CA GLY A 40 11.05 5.83 -50.81
C GLY A 40 10.17 6.88 -50.11
N LEU A 41 8.93 7.13 -50.57
CA LEU A 41 7.99 8.07 -49.93
C LEU A 41 7.01 7.36 -48.98
N LEU A 42 6.48 6.19 -49.37
CA LEU A 42 5.61 5.38 -48.53
C LEU A 42 6.37 4.80 -47.32
N THR A 43 7.67 4.55 -47.45
CA THR A 43 8.52 3.98 -46.38
C THR A 43 8.89 4.95 -45.28
N ALA A 44 9.01 6.26 -45.58
CA ALA A 44 9.38 7.27 -44.59
C ALA A 44 8.20 7.60 -43.66
N GLU A 45 7.03 7.85 -44.24
CA GLU A 45 5.81 8.20 -43.50
C GLU A 45 5.32 7.03 -42.63
N THR A 46 5.39 5.80 -43.15
CA THR A 46 5.08 4.61 -42.34
C THR A 46 6.11 4.39 -41.23
N SER A 47 7.41 4.58 -41.48
CA SER A 47 8.44 4.45 -40.42
C SER A 47 8.30 5.47 -39.31
N GLU A 48 7.95 6.73 -39.63
CA GLU A 48 7.68 7.77 -38.63
C GLU A 48 6.43 7.46 -37.81
N LEU A 49 5.33 7.06 -38.45
CA LEU A 49 4.11 6.65 -37.76
C LEU A 49 4.38 5.48 -36.81
N LEU A 50 5.11 4.45 -37.26
CA LEU A 50 5.44 3.29 -36.44
C LEU A 50 6.39 3.63 -35.29
N SER A 51 7.36 4.51 -35.52
CA SER A 51 8.26 5.01 -34.48
C SER A 51 7.49 5.81 -33.42
N GLY A 52 6.54 6.65 -33.85
CA GLY A 52 5.65 7.41 -32.97
C GLY A 52 4.76 6.50 -32.11
N HIS A 53 4.09 5.52 -32.72
CA HIS A 53 3.26 4.55 -32.00
C HIS A 53 4.08 3.68 -31.05
N SER A 54 5.28 3.26 -31.45
CA SER A 54 6.22 2.52 -30.60
C SER A 54 6.72 3.36 -29.42
N GLY A 55 6.87 4.68 -29.60
CA GLY A 55 7.17 5.62 -28.52
C GLY A 55 6.01 5.76 -27.52
N GLN A 56 4.78 5.86 -28.03
CA GLN A 56 3.56 5.94 -27.20
C GLN A 56 3.34 4.65 -26.39
N MET A 57 3.51 3.48 -27.01
CA MET A 57 3.38 2.19 -26.32
C MET A 57 4.42 2.01 -25.21
N ARG A 58 5.67 2.45 -25.43
CA ARG A 58 6.70 2.47 -24.37
C ARG A 58 6.33 3.40 -23.22
N SER A 59 5.90 4.63 -23.54
CA SER A 59 5.44 5.60 -22.53
C SER A 59 4.26 5.08 -21.71
N LEU A 60 3.31 4.39 -22.35
CA LEU A 60 2.18 3.73 -21.70
C LEU A 60 2.64 2.59 -20.77
N ALA A 61 3.55 1.73 -21.25
CA ALA A 61 4.13 0.66 -20.44
C ALA A 61 4.84 1.20 -19.20
N ASP A 62 5.62 2.28 -19.34
CA ASP A 62 6.32 2.91 -18.22
C ASP A 62 5.35 3.54 -17.21
N ARG A 63 4.23 4.11 -17.68
CA ARG A 63 3.15 4.60 -16.79
C ARG A 63 2.49 3.46 -16.03
N TRP A 64 2.22 2.33 -16.68
CA TRP A 64 1.66 1.16 -16.02
C TRP A 64 2.62 0.55 -14.99
N ASP A 65 3.92 0.49 -15.28
CA ASP A 65 4.92 0.06 -14.28
C ASP A 65 4.93 0.98 -13.06
N ARG A 66 4.88 2.31 -13.25
CA ARG A 66 4.78 3.26 -12.12
C ARG A 66 3.50 3.04 -11.30
N LEU A 67 2.37 2.76 -11.95
CA LEU A 67 1.12 2.45 -11.25
C LEU A 67 1.21 1.12 -10.49
N ALA A 68 1.89 0.12 -11.04
CA ALA A 68 2.15 -1.13 -10.36
C ALA A 68 3.02 -0.91 -9.09
N ASP A 69 4.07 -0.11 -9.19
CA ASP A 69 4.94 0.22 -8.05
C ASP A 69 4.20 1.01 -6.97
N GLU A 70 3.36 1.96 -7.36
CA GLU A 70 2.47 2.68 -6.44
C GLU A 70 1.49 1.72 -5.74
N CYS A 71 0.89 0.77 -6.47
CA CYS A 71 0.04 -0.26 -5.86
C CYS A 71 0.82 -1.13 -4.86
N ALA A 72 2.05 -1.53 -5.19
CA ALA A 72 2.91 -2.29 -4.29
C ALA A 72 3.31 -1.49 -3.03
N TRP A 73 3.50 -0.18 -3.16
CA TRP A 73 3.73 0.70 -2.01
C TRP A 73 2.47 0.81 -1.14
N ARG A 74 1.30 1.05 -1.74
CA ARG A 74 0.03 1.13 -1.01
C ARG A 74 -0.34 -0.17 -0.31
N ALA A 75 -0.09 -1.32 -0.94
CA ALA A 75 -0.26 -2.63 -0.30
C ALA A 75 0.54 -2.73 1.01
N ARG A 76 1.81 -2.30 1.00
CA ARG A 76 2.67 -2.26 2.20
C ARG A 76 2.13 -1.30 3.26
N VAL A 77 1.64 -0.13 2.85
CA VAL A 77 1.01 0.85 3.78
C VAL A 77 -0.25 0.27 4.41
N CYS A 78 -1.09 -0.43 3.64
CA CYS A 78 -2.28 -1.11 4.16
C CYS A 78 -1.89 -2.19 5.18
N ALA A 79 -0.91 -3.05 4.87
CA ALA A 79 -0.43 -4.07 5.79
C ALA A 79 0.10 -3.45 7.11
N ALA A 80 0.90 -2.38 7.01
CA ALA A 80 1.41 -1.66 8.16
C ALA A 80 0.28 -1.02 8.99
N ALA A 81 -0.75 -0.46 8.32
CA ALA A 81 -1.90 0.11 9.00
C ALA A 81 -2.71 -0.94 9.76
N TYR A 82 -2.91 -2.14 9.18
CA TYR A 82 -3.57 -3.25 9.85
C TYR A 82 -2.76 -3.77 11.04
N ALA A 83 -1.43 -3.90 10.89
CA ALA A 83 -0.56 -4.32 11.98
C ALA A 83 -0.55 -3.31 13.14
N ALA A 84 -0.41 -2.01 12.84
CA ALA A 84 -0.51 -0.95 13.83
C ALA A 84 -1.89 -0.94 14.52
N ARG A 85 -2.95 -1.25 13.74
CA ARG A 85 -4.30 -1.37 14.28
C ARG A 85 -4.43 -2.50 15.31
N ALA A 86 -3.96 -3.68 14.93
CA ALA A 86 -3.98 -4.85 15.80
C ALA A 86 -3.14 -4.64 17.06
N ALA A 87 -1.96 -4.02 16.93
CA ALA A 87 -1.07 -3.73 18.06
C ALA A 87 -1.73 -2.77 19.06
N TYR A 88 -2.36 -1.68 18.58
CA TYR A 88 -3.08 -0.77 19.45
C TYR A 88 -4.28 -1.44 20.11
N ALA A 89 -5.08 -2.22 19.37
CA ALA A 89 -6.23 -2.93 19.93
C ALA A 89 -5.82 -3.89 21.05
N ALA A 90 -4.73 -4.64 20.87
CA ALA A 90 -4.18 -5.51 21.91
C ALA A 90 -3.68 -4.72 23.13
N ALA A 91 -2.95 -3.63 22.91
CA ALA A 91 -2.47 -2.78 24.00
C ALA A 91 -3.62 -2.08 24.75
N PHE A 92 -4.68 -1.71 24.04
CA PHE A 92 -5.87 -1.09 24.64
C PHE A 92 -6.68 -2.10 25.45
N GLY A 93 -6.84 -3.33 24.97
CA GLY A 93 -7.48 -4.39 25.75
C GLY A 93 -6.70 -4.75 27.02
N ALA A 94 -5.36 -4.72 26.98
CA ALA A 94 -4.54 -4.88 28.18
C ALA A 94 -4.75 -3.70 29.16
N TYR A 95 -4.77 -2.47 28.64
CA TYR A 95 -5.07 -1.29 29.44
C TYR A 95 -6.45 -1.36 30.11
N GLU A 96 -7.50 -1.80 29.40
CA GLU A 96 -8.84 -1.95 29.98
C GLU A 96 -8.83 -2.95 31.15
N SER A 97 -8.19 -4.11 30.96
CA SER A 97 -8.06 -5.11 32.04
C SER A 97 -7.27 -4.59 33.25
N ASP A 98 -6.17 -3.87 33.01
CA ASP A 98 -5.35 -3.28 34.06
C ASP A 98 -6.11 -2.16 34.78
N HIS A 99 -6.90 -1.39 34.03
CA HIS A 99 -7.71 -0.29 34.56
C HIS A 99 -8.84 -0.83 35.46
N ASP A 100 -9.57 -1.85 35.02
CA ASP A 100 -10.62 -2.49 35.82
C ASP A 100 -10.05 -3.08 37.13
N SER A 101 -8.87 -3.69 37.05
CA SER A 101 -8.17 -4.22 38.23
C SER A 101 -7.74 -3.11 39.18
N TRP A 102 -7.20 -2.02 38.63
CA TRP A 102 -6.82 -0.83 39.39
C TRP A 102 -8.03 -0.17 40.07
N GLU A 103 -9.18 -0.05 39.38
CA GLU A 103 -10.40 0.50 39.95
C GLU A 103 -10.91 -0.35 41.10
N ALA A 104 -10.92 -1.68 40.95
CA ALA A 104 -11.32 -2.59 42.02
C ALA A 104 -10.40 -2.49 43.26
N ASP A 105 -9.09 -2.34 43.05
CA ASP A 105 -8.12 -2.18 44.14
C ASP A 105 -8.25 -0.81 44.81
N ARG A 106 -8.45 0.26 44.03
CA ARG A 106 -8.73 1.61 44.53
C ARG A 106 -10.00 1.64 45.38
N ASP A 107 -11.09 1.04 44.89
CA ASP A 107 -12.37 1.01 45.59
C ASP A 107 -12.27 0.18 46.89
N ARG A 108 -11.51 -0.93 46.89
CA ARG A 108 -11.21 -1.71 48.10
C ARG A 108 -10.39 -0.92 49.12
N ALA A 109 -9.42 -0.13 48.66
CA ALA A 109 -8.62 0.74 49.51
C ALA A 109 -9.46 1.88 50.11
N ALA A 110 -10.36 2.48 49.33
CA ALA A 110 -11.28 3.52 49.79
C ALA A 110 -12.27 3.02 50.87
N ALA A 111 -12.65 1.74 50.83
CA ALA A 111 -13.52 1.13 51.83
C ALA A 111 -12.83 0.80 53.18
N ASN A 112 -11.49 0.84 53.24
CA ASN A 112 -10.70 0.58 54.45
C ASN A 112 -9.92 1.83 54.88
N GLU A 113 -10.47 2.62 55.81
CA GLU A 113 -9.90 3.90 56.29
C GLU A 113 -8.42 3.82 56.75
N GLU A 114 -7.98 2.69 57.32
CA GLU A 114 -6.58 2.50 57.75
C GLU A 114 -5.59 2.26 56.58
N ALA A 115 -6.06 1.77 55.43
CA ALA A 115 -5.22 1.45 54.27
C ALA A 115 -5.00 2.65 53.34
N PHE A 116 -5.92 3.62 53.35
CA PHE A 116 -5.95 4.76 52.43
C PHE A 116 -4.74 5.72 52.58
N THR A 117 -3.99 5.63 53.68
CA THR A 117 -2.84 6.51 53.95
C THR A 117 -1.49 5.99 53.42
N ARG A 118 -1.42 4.76 52.89
CA ARG A 118 -0.20 4.20 52.29
C ARG A 118 -0.35 4.08 50.77
N SER A 119 -0.06 5.18 50.07
CA SER A 119 0.14 5.25 48.62
C SER A 119 -1.00 4.67 47.80
N GLU A 120 -1.92 5.54 47.35
CA GLU A 120 -2.91 5.18 46.34
C GLU A 120 -2.25 4.44 45.16
N PRO A 121 -2.85 3.34 44.67
CA PRO A 121 -2.32 2.64 43.53
C PRO A 121 -2.26 3.59 42.32
N HIS A 122 -1.16 3.57 41.57
CA HIS A 122 -1.04 4.40 40.37
C HIS A 122 -1.90 3.85 39.23
N PRO A 123 -2.67 4.69 38.52
CA PRO A 123 -3.47 4.23 37.39
C PRO A 123 -2.57 3.78 36.24
N PRO A 124 -2.99 2.76 35.46
CA PRO A 124 -2.28 2.34 34.28
C PRO A 124 -2.26 3.45 33.23
N GLN A 125 -1.21 3.49 32.42
CA GLN A 125 -1.09 4.46 31.33
C GLN A 125 -1.79 3.98 30.08
N ARG A 126 -2.60 4.85 29.48
CA ARG A 126 -3.25 4.57 28.21
C ARG A 126 -2.19 4.38 27.11
N PRO A 127 -2.33 3.38 26.22
CA PRO A 127 -1.40 3.19 25.12
C PRO A 127 -1.40 4.40 24.18
N PRO A 128 -0.24 4.71 23.55
CA PRO A 128 -0.13 5.83 22.63
C PRO A 128 -1.07 5.64 21.44
N SER A 129 -1.72 6.72 21.01
CA SER A 129 -2.59 6.69 19.84
C SER A 129 -1.85 6.18 18.60
N PRO A 130 -2.54 5.46 17.70
CA PRO A 130 -1.98 5.04 16.43
C PRO A 130 -1.45 6.24 15.63
N PRO A 131 -0.47 6.04 14.73
CA PRO A 131 0.02 7.10 13.87
C PRO A 131 -1.12 7.76 13.05
N PRO A 132 -1.05 9.07 12.77
CA PRO A 132 -2.18 9.83 12.19
C PRO A 132 -2.61 9.40 10.78
N TRP A 133 -1.74 8.69 10.06
CA TRP A 133 -2.06 8.10 8.75
C TRP A 133 -2.90 6.81 8.85
N VAL A 134 -2.94 6.18 10.02
CA VAL A 134 -3.88 5.10 10.34
C VAL A 134 -5.18 5.74 10.80
N ARG A 135 -6.18 5.84 9.91
CA ARG A 135 -7.52 6.30 10.33
C ARG A 135 -8.06 5.37 11.41
N TRP A 136 -8.73 5.89 12.42
CA TRP A 136 -9.43 5.11 13.44
C TRP A 136 -10.93 5.36 13.32
N PRO A 137 -11.81 4.35 13.51
CA PRO A 137 -13.24 4.58 13.60
C PRO A 137 -13.60 5.44 14.83
#